data_AF-D7JGB4-F1
#
_entry.id   AF-D7JGB4-F1
#
_cell.length_a   1.000
_cell.length_b   1.000
_cell.length_c   1.000
_cell.angle_alpha   90.00
_cell.angle_beta   90.00
_cell.angle_gamma   90.00
#
_symmetry.space_group_name_H-M   'P 1'
#
loop_
_entity.id
_entity.type
_entity.pdbx_description
1 polymer ?
#
loop_
_entity_poly.entity_id
_entity_poly.type
_entity_poly.pdbx_seq_one_letter_code
_entity_poly.pdbx_strand_id
1 'polypeptide(L)'
;MNKDCFRHAMYLGLLLGVLFFIHFAVSLLHNTSLSVMLQLVMKIVIPVVAVRFAIDCRRRVNADVFSYSQAFRYFVILFLAASLVCSTLIFVYVQWINIDYLTDLKAQTEEAMEQIVQATGFSSLLSETEIEQALEMSYTTRMFVTSNFIGNFIIGIIIGLLGSLVVRNDKN
;
A
#
# COMPACT_ATOMS: atom_id res chain seq x y z
N MET A 1 -14.43 -17.85 -9.41
CA MET A 1 -14.95 -16.47 -9.30
C MET A 1 -15.54 -16.11 -10.64
N ASN A 2 -16.78 -15.59 -10.68
CA ASN A 2 -17.45 -15.24 -11.94
C ASN A 2 -16.86 -13.94 -12.55
N LYS A 3 -17.21 -13.66 -13.81
CA LYS A 3 -16.71 -12.47 -14.54
C LYS A 3 -17.17 -11.16 -13.91
N ASP A 4 -18.35 -11.15 -13.30
CA ASP A 4 -18.92 -9.93 -12.71
C ASP A 4 -18.20 -9.54 -11.40
N CYS A 5 -17.86 -10.51 -10.55
CA CYS A 5 -17.01 -10.28 -9.37
C CYS A 5 -15.61 -9.80 -9.77
N PHE A 6 -15.05 -10.31 -10.87
CA PHE A 6 -13.78 -9.83 -11.40
C PHE A 6 -13.86 -8.35 -11.80
N ARG A 7 -14.88 -7.98 -12.58
CA ARG A 7 -15.11 -6.58 -12.99
C ARG A 7 -15.36 -5.67 -11.78
N HIS A 8 -16.13 -6.15 -10.82
CA HIS A 8 -16.41 -5.44 -9.58
C HIS A 8 -15.14 -5.18 -8.77
N ALA A 9 -14.28 -6.20 -8.59
CA ALA A 9 -12.98 -6.07 -7.93
C ALA A 9 -12.08 -5.04 -8.63
N MET A 10 -12.01 -5.08 -9.96
CA MET A 10 -11.20 -4.10 -10.71
C MET A 10 -11.72 -2.67 -10.54
N TYR A 11 -13.03 -2.46 -10.69
CA TYR A 11 -13.64 -1.13 -10.60
C TYR A 11 -13.47 -0.52 -9.20
N LEU A 12 -13.80 -1.27 -8.15
CA LEU A 12 -13.60 -0.79 -6.78
C LEU A 12 -12.12 -0.75 -6.37
N GLY A 13 -11.27 -1.52 -7.06
CA GLY A 13 -9.82 -1.44 -6.92
C GLY A 13 -9.27 -0.09 -7.35
N LEU A 14 -9.88 0.56 -8.35
CA LEU A 14 -9.51 1.93 -8.73
C LEU A 14 -9.76 2.91 -7.58
N LEU A 15 -10.94 2.84 -6.96
CA LEU A 15 -11.30 3.67 -5.80
C LEU A 15 -10.38 3.40 -4.61
N LEU A 16 -10.06 2.13 -4.35
CA LEU A 16 -9.12 1.75 -3.30
C LEU A 16 -7.70 2.23 -3.60
N GLY A 17 -7.29 2.27 -4.87
CA GLY A 17 -6.01 2.83 -5.30
C GLY A 17 -5.91 4.34 -5.06
N VAL A 18 -7.00 5.09 -5.28
CA VAL A 18 -7.07 6.50 -4.88
C VAL A 18 -6.95 6.64 -3.35
N LEU A 19 -7.57 5.75 -2.58
CA LEU A 19 -7.42 5.75 -1.12
C LEU A 19 -5.98 5.46 -0.67
N PHE A 20 -5.26 4.58 -1.37
CA PHE A 20 -3.83 4.34 -1.12
C PHE A 20 -3.00 5.58 -1.46
N PHE A 21 -3.34 6.27 -2.54
CA PHE A 21 -2.68 7.53 -2.86
C PHE A 21 -2.97 8.64 -1.85
N ILE A 22 -4.17 8.70 -1.29
CA ILE A 22 -4.49 9.61 -0.16
C ILE A 22 -3.63 9.25 1.06
N HIS A 23 -3.46 7.96 1.37
CA HIS A 23 -2.55 7.53 2.44
C HIS A 23 -1.13 8.04 2.19
N PHE A 24 -0.62 7.88 0.97
CA PHE A 24 0.67 8.42 0.57
C PHE A 24 0.71 9.95 0.71
N ALA A 25 -0.30 10.68 0.21
CA ALA A 25 -0.36 12.14 0.32
C ALA A 25 -0.35 12.63 1.78
N VAL A 26 -0.99 11.91 2.70
CA VAL A 26 -0.92 12.20 4.14
C VAL A 26 0.50 12.07 4.67
N SER A 27 1.29 11.11 4.17
CA SER A 27 2.70 10.98 4.53
C SER A 27 3.58 12.14 4.06
N LEU A 28 3.13 12.91 3.07
CA LEU A 28 3.82 14.11 2.60
C LEU A 28 3.69 15.31 3.56
N LEU A 29 2.76 15.28 4.52
CA LEU A 29 2.52 16.38 5.46
C LEU A 29 3.59 16.51 6.57
N HIS A 30 4.73 15.81 6.42
CA HIS A 30 5.81 15.69 7.39
C HIS A 30 5.35 15.19 8.78
N ASN A 31 6.29 14.86 9.68
CA ASN A 31 6.06 14.20 10.98
C ASN A 31 5.32 15.07 12.04
N THR A 32 4.31 15.83 11.63
CA THR A 32 3.35 16.43 12.55
C THR A 32 2.56 15.34 13.27
N SER A 33 2.18 15.55 14.54
CA SER A 33 1.37 14.59 15.28
C SER A 33 0.05 14.25 14.55
N LEU A 34 -0.46 15.18 13.75
CA LEU A 34 -1.65 14.99 12.92
C LEU A 34 -1.42 14.00 11.77
N SER A 35 -0.31 14.08 11.05
CA SER A 35 -0.03 13.16 9.93
C SER A 35 0.14 11.73 10.44
N VAL A 36 0.83 11.54 11.57
CA VAL A 36 0.99 10.24 12.22
C VAL A 36 -0.37 9.64 12.61
N MET A 37 -1.23 10.45 13.25
CA MET A 37 -2.58 10.01 13.61
C MET A 37 -3.37 9.60 12.36
N LEU A 38 -3.33 10.40 11.30
CA LEU A 38 -4.09 10.12 10.08
C LEU A 38 -3.56 8.89 9.34
N GLN A 39 -2.25 8.66 9.32
CA GLN A 39 -1.67 7.41 8.80
C GLN A 39 -2.16 6.19 9.57
N LEU A 40 -2.22 6.27 10.91
CA LEU A 40 -2.75 5.18 11.74
C LEU A 40 -4.23 4.91 11.42
N VAL A 41 -5.04 5.96 11.28
CA VAL A 41 -6.45 5.82 10.86
C VAL A 41 -6.54 5.12 9.51
N MET A 42 -5.72 5.52 8.53
CA MET A 42 -5.73 4.92 7.20
C MET A 42 -5.37 3.44 7.20
N LYS A 43 -4.49 2.99 8.11
CA LYS A 43 -4.18 1.56 8.30
C LYS A 43 -5.38 0.72 8.74
N ILE A 44 -6.39 1.35 9.36
CA ILE A 44 -7.66 0.69 9.75
C ILE A 44 -8.72 0.85 8.65
N VAL A 45 -8.82 2.05 8.06
CA VAL A 45 -9.83 2.35 7.03
C VAL A 45 -9.64 1.46 5.80
N ILE A 46 -8.40 1.28 5.33
CA ILE A 46 -8.11 0.49 4.12
C ILE A 46 -8.64 -0.95 4.23
N PRO A 47 -8.28 -1.75 5.25
CA PRO A 47 -8.83 -3.10 5.42
C PRO A 47 -10.35 -3.11 5.55
N VAL A 48 -10.92 -2.19 6.31
CA VAL A 48 -12.38 -2.12 6.52
C VAL A 48 -13.11 -1.87 5.20
N VAL A 49 -12.64 -0.91 4.39
CA VAL A 49 -13.22 -0.59 3.07
C VAL A 49 -13.07 -1.78 2.13
N ALA A 50 -11.90 -2.42 2.08
CA ALA A 50 -11.68 -3.61 1.24
C ALA A 50 -12.62 -4.77 1.62
N VAL A 51 -12.81 -5.03 2.92
CA VAL A 51 -13.75 -6.04 3.41
C VAL A 51 -15.19 -5.67 3.06
N ARG A 52 -15.58 -4.40 3.18
CA ARG A 52 -16.91 -3.92 2.79
C ARG A 52 -17.17 -4.13 1.29
N PHE A 53 -16.18 -3.86 0.43
CA PHE A 53 -16.29 -4.11 -1.00
C PHE A 53 -16.46 -5.60 -1.32
N ALA A 54 -15.73 -6.47 -0.63
CA ALA A 54 -15.87 -7.91 -0.80
C ALA A 54 -17.23 -8.43 -0.31
N ILE A 55 -17.75 -7.93 0.82
CA ILE A 55 -19.11 -8.24 1.32
C ILE A 55 -20.18 -7.76 0.33
N ASP A 56 -20.01 -6.56 -0.23
CA ASP A 56 -20.95 -6.01 -1.21
C ASP A 56 -20.98 -6.87 -2.48
N CYS A 57 -19.80 -7.23 -3.01
CA CYS A 57 -19.67 -8.14 -4.14
C CYS A 57 -20.34 -9.48 -3.86
N ARG A 58 -20.08 -10.07 -2.69
CA ARG A 58 -20.70 -11.33 -2.27
C ARG A 58 -22.22 -11.23 -2.32
N ARG A 59 -22.80 -10.24 -1.65
CA ARG A 59 -24.26 -10.08 -1.49
C ARG A 59 -24.96 -9.72 -2.80
N ARG A 60 -24.43 -8.77 -3.56
CA ARG A 60 -25.11 -8.19 -4.72
C ARG A 60 -24.74 -8.85 -6.05
N VAL A 61 -23.55 -9.43 -6.16
CA VAL A 61 -23.00 -9.94 -7.44
C VAL A 61 -22.85 -11.46 -7.43
N ASN A 62 -22.62 -12.10 -6.28
CA ASN A 62 -22.39 -13.55 -6.18
C ASN A 62 -23.46 -14.29 -5.36
N ALA A 63 -24.70 -13.78 -5.36
CA ALA A 63 -25.86 -14.41 -4.71
C ALA A 63 -25.65 -14.79 -3.23
N ASP A 64 -24.91 -13.95 -2.51
CA ASP A 64 -24.49 -14.08 -1.12
C ASP A 64 -23.62 -15.32 -0.80
N VAL A 65 -23.03 -15.96 -1.81
CA VAL A 65 -22.09 -17.08 -1.63
C VAL A 65 -20.68 -16.59 -1.90
N PHE A 66 -19.71 -16.89 -1.04
CA PHE A 66 -18.28 -16.70 -1.31
C PHE A 66 -17.52 -17.80 -0.61
N SER A 67 -16.90 -18.70 -1.38
CA SER A 67 -15.92 -19.60 -0.78
C SER A 67 -14.64 -18.84 -0.45
N TYR A 68 -13.87 -19.36 0.50
CA TYR A 68 -12.59 -18.75 0.89
C TYR A 68 -11.67 -18.46 -0.31
N SER A 69 -11.58 -19.41 -1.25
CA SER A 69 -10.75 -19.25 -2.45
C SER A 69 -11.30 -18.19 -3.43
N GLN A 70 -12.61 -18.05 -3.52
CA GLN A 70 -13.23 -16.98 -4.31
C GLN A 70 -13.00 -15.61 -3.66
N ALA A 71 -13.16 -15.52 -2.34
CA ALA A 71 -12.88 -14.33 -1.56
C ALA A 71 -11.43 -13.89 -1.70
N PHE A 72 -10.49 -14.83 -1.57
CA PHE A 72 -9.07 -14.51 -1.66
C PHE A 72 -8.70 -14.00 -3.05
N ARG A 73 -9.18 -14.66 -4.11
CA ARG A 73 -8.98 -14.19 -5.49
C ARG A 73 -9.57 -12.79 -5.72
N TYR A 74 -10.73 -12.49 -5.13
CA TYR A 74 -11.32 -11.17 -5.19
C TYR A 74 -10.39 -10.11 -4.58
N PHE A 75 -9.87 -10.35 -3.37
CA PHE A 75 -8.92 -9.43 -2.73
C PHE A 75 -7.63 -9.26 -3.53
N VAL A 76 -7.06 -10.35 -4.07
CA VAL A 76 -5.86 -10.28 -4.90
C VAL A 76 -6.07 -9.34 -6.08
N ILE A 77 -7.20 -9.45 -6.78
CA ILE A 77 -7.49 -8.59 -7.94
C ILE A 77 -7.77 -7.14 -7.50
N LEU A 78 -8.52 -6.97 -6.41
CA LEU A 78 -8.83 -5.66 -5.84
C LEU A 78 -7.54 -4.89 -5.49
N PHE A 79 -6.63 -5.53 -4.76
CA PHE A 79 -5.37 -4.92 -4.34
C PHE A 79 -4.36 -4.81 -5.47
N LEU A 80 -4.36 -5.71 -6.45
CA LEU A 80 -3.54 -5.54 -7.65
C LEU A 80 -3.91 -4.25 -8.40
N ALA A 81 -5.22 -4.04 -8.63
CA ALA A 81 -5.72 -2.82 -9.27
C ALA A 81 -5.42 -1.57 -8.43
N ALA A 82 -5.63 -1.65 -7.11
CA ALA A 82 -5.35 -0.54 -6.20
C ALA A 82 -3.87 -0.16 -6.19
N SER A 83 -2.97 -1.14 -6.07
CA SER A 83 -1.53 -0.92 -6.08
C SER A 83 -1.06 -0.32 -7.41
N LEU A 84 -1.62 -0.78 -8.54
CA LEU A 84 -1.29 -0.24 -9.86
C LEU A 84 -1.66 1.24 -9.94
N VAL A 85 -2.89 1.59 -9.60
CA VAL A 85 -3.39 2.98 -9.63
C VAL A 85 -2.58 3.87 -8.72
N CYS A 86 -2.37 3.45 -7.47
CA CYS A 86 -1.57 4.21 -6.50
C CYS A 86 -0.15 4.47 -7.02
N SER A 87 0.51 3.43 -7.54
CA SER A 87 1.88 3.54 -8.02
C SER A 87 2.00 4.41 -9.27
N THR A 88 1.00 4.39 -10.15
CA THR A 88 0.91 5.34 -11.27
C THR A 88 0.78 6.77 -10.77
N LEU A 89 -0.04 7.04 -9.76
CA LEU A 89 -0.20 8.38 -9.19
C LEU A 89 1.09 8.85 -8.47
N ILE A 90 1.75 7.96 -7.72
CA ILE A 90 3.06 8.25 -7.11
C ILE A 90 4.09 8.55 -8.18
N PHE A 91 4.16 7.74 -9.25
CA PHE A 91 5.06 8.00 -10.37
C PHE A 91 4.82 9.39 -10.98
N VAL A 92 3.55 9.75 -11.20
CA VAL A 92 3.21 11.08 -11.70
C VAL A 92 3.68 12.17 -10.75
N TYR A 93 3.49 11.97 -9.45
CA TYR A 93 3.90 12.91 -8.42
C TYR A 93 5.41 13.13 -8.40
N VAL A 94 6.21 12.06 -8.28
CA VAL A 94 7.68 12.18 -8.15
C VAL A 94 8.38 12.55 -9.46
N GLN A 95 7.77 12.28 -10.62
CA GLN A 95 8.39 12.55 -11.90
C GLN A 95 8.06 13.94 -12.46
N TRP A 96 6.90 14.50 -12.14
CA TRP A 96 6.43 15.76 -12.74
C TRP A 96 5.86 16.80 -11.78
N ILE A 97 5.39 16.40 -10.59
CA ILE A 97 4.79 17.36 -9.64
C ILE A 97 5.84 17.87 -8.65
N ASN A 98 6.56 16.95 -7.99
CA ASN A 98 7.63 17.26 -7.07
C ASN A 98 8.86 16.40 -7.41
N ILE A 99 9.70 16.95 -8.29
CA ILE A 99 10.87 16.26 -8.87
C ILE A 99 11.96 16.06 -7.81
N ASP A 100 12.05 16.97 -6.83
CA ASP A 100 13.07 16.94 -5.79
C ASP A 100 12.67 16.04 -4.60
N TYR A 101 11.42 15.56 -4.55
CA TYR A 101 10.89 14.77 -3.44
C TYR A 101 11.77 13.60 -3.01
N LEU A 102 12.32 12.83 -3.97
CA LEU A 102 13.13 11.66 -3.63
C LEU A 102 14.52 12.05 -3.11
N THR A 103 15.08 13.16 -3.61
CA THR A 103 16.33 13.74 -3.10
C THR A 103 16.13 14.23 -1.67
N ASP A 104 15.04 14.95 -1.40
CA ASP A 104 14.70 15.45 -0.08
C ASP A 104 14.43 14.30 0.90
N LEU A 105 13.72 13.26 0.45
CA LEU A 105 13.44 12.08 1.26
C LEU A 105 14.71 11.27 1.58
N LYS A 106 15.66 11.19 0.64
CA LYS A 106 16.97 10.58 0.87
C LYS A 106 17.72 11.33 1.98
N ALA A 107 17.85 12.65 1.87
CA ALA A 107 18.52 13.48 2.85
C ALA A 107 17.89 13.36 4.25
N GLN A 108 16.55 13.36 4.33
CA GLN A 108 15.83 13.13 5.59
C GLN A 108 16.11 11.75 6.19
N THR A 109 16.29 10.73 5.34
CA THR A 109 16.59 9.36 5.79
C THR A 109 18.01 9.25 6.32
N GLU A 110 18.97 9.90 5.67
CA GLU A 110 20.37 9.99 6.12
C GLU A 110 20.45 10.68 7.49
N GLU A 111 19.80 11.83 7.65
CA GLU A 111 19.75 12.56 8.92
C GLU A 111 19.11 11.71 10.04
N ALA A 112 17.99 11.03 9.74
CA ALA A 112 17.33 10.16 10.72
C ALA A 112 18.22 8.97 11.12
N MET A 113 19.00 8.42 10.19
CA MET A 113 19.94 7.33 10.48
C MET A 113 21.06 7.81 11.40
N GLU A 114 21.67 8.97 11.12
CA GLU A 114 22.70 9.55 11.97
C GLU A 114 22.20 9.79 13.40
N GLN A 115 20.98 10.31 13.55
CA GLN A 115 20.36 10.52 14.85
C GLN A 115 20.17 9.21 15.62
N ILE A 116 19.75 8.13 14.94
CA ILE A 116 19.60 6.80 15.56
C ILE A 116 20.97 6.27 16.02
N VAL A 117 22.01 6.35 15.17
CA VAL A 117 23.37 5.90 15.51
C VAL A 117 23.88 6.65 16.74
N GLN A 118 23.73 7.97 16.77
CA GLN A 118 24.14 8.79 17.92
C GLN A 118 23.36 8.44 19.20
N ALA A 119 22.04 8.21 19.09
CA ALA A 119 21.19 7.94 20.26
C ALA A 119 21.35 6.51 20.82
N THR A 120 21.63 5.53 19.97
CA THR A 120 21.64 4.11 20.35
C THR A 120 23.04 3.52 20.46
N GLY A 121 24.06 4.22 19.96
CA GLY A 121 25.41 3.66 19.81
C GLY A 121 25.47 2.48 18.85
N PHE A 122 24.42 2.27 18.04
CA PHE A 122 24.33 1.18 17.09
C PHE A 122 25.31 1.43 15.94
N SER A 123 26.41 0.68 15.90
CA SER A 123 27.24 0.55 14.70
C SER A 123 26.55 -0.41 13.74
N SER A 124 26.29 0.04 12.52
CA SER A 124 25.69 -0.80 11.49
C SER A 124 26.59 -2.01 11.18
N LEU A 125 25.96 -3.16 10.89
CA LEU A 125 26.66 -4.34 10.35
C LEU A 125 27.22 -4.09 8.93
N LEU A 126 26.72 -3.05 8.27
CA LEU A 126 27.13 -2.59 6.95
C LEU A 126 28.16 -1.46 7.09
N SER A 127 29.12 -1.41 6.17
CA SER A 127 30.01 -0.27 6.00
C SER A 127 29.24 0.97 5.51
N GLU A 128 29.75 2.16 5.80
CA GLU A 128 29.16 3.43 5.36
C GLU A 128 28.93 3.47 3.84
N THR A 129 29.88 2.92 3.08
CA THR A 129 29.81 2.84 1.61
C THR A 129 28.69 1.92 1.11
N GLU A 130 28.40 0.82 1.81
CA GLU A 130 27.27 -0.06 1.48
C GLU A 130 25.92 0.60 1.77
N ILE A 131 25.84 1.39 2.85
CA ILE A 131 24.64 2.15 3.20
C ILE A 131 24.37 3.22 2.14
N GLU A 132 25.39 3.99 1.76
CA GLU A 132 25.26 5.03 0.75
C GLU A 132 24.81 4.46 -0.61
N GLN A 133 25.42 3.35 -1.05
CA GLN A 133 25.01 2.67 -2.28
C GLN A 133 23.56 2.15 -2.22
N ALA A 134 23.15 1.59 -1.08
CA ALA A 134 21.78 1.12 -0.90
C ALA A 134 20.77 2.28 -0.96
N LEU A 135 21.09 3.42 -0.35
CA LEU A 135 20.26 4.63 -0.39
C LEU A 135 20.15 5.17 -1.82
N GLU A 136 21.27 5.33 -2.53
CA GLU A 136 21.29 5.79 -3.93
C GLU A 136 20.40 4.94 -4.84
N MET A 137 20.48 3.61 -4.74
CA MET A 137 19.63 2.72 -5.53
C MET A 137 18.14 2.81 -5.14
N SER A 138 17.86 2.99 -3.85
CA SER A 138 16.50 2.97 -3.30
C SER A 138 15.69 4.21 -3.66
N TYR A 139 16.34 5.37 -3.77
CA TYR A 139 15.70 6.66 -4.02
C TYR A 139 15.60 7.05 -5.51
N THR A 140 15.82 6.10 -6.43
CA THR A 140 15.47 6.31 -7.85
C THR A 140 13.95 6.23 -8.06
N THR A 141 13.40 7.02 -8.98
CA THR A 141 11.96 6.98 -9.33
C THR A 141 11.46 5.56 -9.60
N ARG A 142 12.23 4.77 -10.36
CA ARG A 142 11.87 3.39 -10.71
C ARG A 142 11.80 2.52 -9.46
N MET A 143 12.81 2.57 -8.60
CA MET A 143 12.87 1.72 -7.42
C MET A 143 11.82 2.12 -6.39
N PHE A 144 11.63 3.41 -6.17
CA PHE A 144 10.64 3.93 -5.24
C PHE A 144 9.20 3.53 -5.64
N VAL A 145 8.83 3.75 -6.91
CA VAL A 145 7.50 3.39 -7.43
C VAL A 145 7.27 1.89 -7.39
N THR A 146 8.28 1.10 -7.79
CA THR A 146 8.20 -0.37 -7.79
C THR A 146 8.06 -0.92 -6.36
N SER A 147 8.83 -0.38 -5.41
CA SER A 147 8.76 -0.76 -4.00
C SER A 147 7.40 -0.42 -3.40
N ASN A 148 6.83 0.74 -3.73
CA ASN A 148 5.48 1.11 -3.32
C ASN A 148 4.42 0.17 -3.90
N PHE A 149 4.52 -0.19 -5.18
CA PHE A 149 3.63 -1.16 -5.81
C PHE A 149 3.66 -2.51 -5.09
N ILE A 150 4.86 -3.05 -4.90
CA ILE A 150 5.08 -4.36 -4.27
C ILE A 150 4.62 -4.33 -2.81
N GLY A 151 5.02 -3.33 -2.04
CA GLY A 151 4.65 -3.20 -0.63
C GLY A 151 3.14 -3.12 -0.43
N ASN A 152 2.46 -2.28 -1.22
CA ASN A 152 1.01 -2.18 -1.21
C ASN A 152 0.32 -3.49 -1.60
N PHE A 153 0.86 -4.19 -2.60
CA PHE A 153 0.31 -5.46 -3.05
C PHE A 153 0.49 -6.58 -2.00
N ILE A 154 1.65 -6.67 -1.36
CA ILE A 154 1.92 -7.63 -0.28
C ILE A 154 1.00 -7.39 0.91
N ILE A 155 0.84 -6.13 1.34
CA ILE A 155 -0.11 -5.77 2.40
C ILE A 155 -1.54 -6.19 1.99
N GLY A 156 -1.90 -5.98 0.72
CA GLY A 156 -3.15 -6.45 0.15
C GLY A 156 -3.35 -7.96 0.22
N ILE A 157 -2.29 -8.75 0.02
CA ILE A 157 -2.32 -10.20 0.18
C ILE A 157 -2.59 -10.57 1.64
N ILE A 158 -1.92 -9.94 2.59
CA ILE A 158 -2.12 -10.19 4.04
C ILE A 158 -3.57 -9.87 4.44
N ILE A 159 -4.08 -8.70 4.02
CA ILE A 159 -5.48 -8.33 4.23
C ILE A 159 -6.40 -9.33 3.53
N GLY A 160 -6.06 -9.78 2.34
CA GLY A 160 -6.83 -10.75 1.58
C GLY A 160 -6.97 -12.09 2.28
N LEU A 161 -5.90 -12.60 2.91
CA LEU A 161 -5.94 -13.84 3.69
C LEU A 161 -6.92 -13.73 4.87
N LEU A 162 -6.79 -12.68 5.68
CA LEU A 162 -7.63 -12.48 6.86
C LEU A 162 -9.07 -12.11 6.46
N GLY A 163 -9.22 -11.17 5.52
CA GLY A 163 -10.51 -10.71 5.02
C GLY A 163 -11.32 -11.83 4.37
N SER A 164 -10.67 -12.80 3.73
CA SER A 164 -11.36 -13.96 3.16
C SER A 164 -12.00 -14.85 4.21
N LEU A 165 -11.42 -14.96 5.40
CA LEU A 165 -12.04 -15.67 6.54
C LEU A 165 -13.29 -14.95 7.05
N VAL A 166 -13.30 -13.62 6.97
CA VAL A 166 -14.42 -12.78 7.42
C VAL A 166 -15.56 -12.77 6.39
N VAL A 167 -15.23 -12.70 5.10
CA VAL A 167 -16.23 -12.55 4.04
C VAL A 167 -16.78 -13.89 3.56
N ARG A 168 -16.09 -15.02 3.79
CA ARG A 168 -16.59 -16.33 3.36
C ARG A 168 -18.02 -16.58 3.84
N ASN A 169 -18.83 -17.13 2.95
CA ASN A 169 -20.17 -17.59 3.23
C ASN A 169 -20.43 -18.75 2.27
N ASP A 170 -20.18 -19.95 2.75
CA ASP A 170 -20.50 -21.16 2.02
C ASP A 170 -21.95 -21.50 2.33
N LYS A 171 -22.81 -21.59 1.30
CA LYS A 171 -24.05 -22.35 1.44
C LYS A 171 -23.58 -23.80 1.56
N ASN A 172 -23.77 -24.39 2.74
CA ASN A 172 -23.41 -25.77 3.09
C ASN A 172 -23.14 -26.70 1.90
#